data_AF-A0A7J4I973-F1
#
_entry.id   AF-A0A7J4I973-F1
#
_cell.length_a   1.000
_cell.length_b   1.000
_cell.length_c   1.000
_cell.angle_alpha   90.00
_cell.angle_beta   90.00
_cell.angle_gamma   90.00
#
_symmetry.space_group_name_H-M   'P 1'
#
loop_
_entity.id
_entity.type
_entity.pdbx_description
1 polymer ?
#
loop_
_entity_poly.entity_id
_entity_poly.type
_entity_poly.pdbx_seq_one_letter_code
_entity_poly.pdbx_strand_id
1 'polypeptide(L)'
;MTNLKVLENEVEKIKERNKRVEADKAWEISWTRRILLTLFTYLAISLYLSAIRIPDPWLNAIVPAIGFMLSTLTLPFFKKLWIKHCYRK
;
A
#
# COMPACT_ATOMS: atom_id res chain seq x y z
N MET A 1 9.96 -10.28 42.78
CA MET A 1 9.96 -8.91 42.22
C MET A 1 10.57 -8.80 40.81
N THR A 2 11.32 -9.82 40.35
CA THR A 2 11.93 -9.89 39.01
C THR A 2 10.93 -10.11 37.87
N ASN A 3 9.87 -10.88 38.10
CA ASN A 3 8.92 -11.26 37.04
C ASN A 3 8.08 -10.08 36.50
N LEU A 4 7.66 -9.17 37.40
CA LEU A 4 6.93 -7.95 37.01
C LEU A 4 7.77 -7.02 36.14
N LYS A 5 9.04 -6.79 36.52
CA LYS A 5 9.97 -5.96 35.75
C LYS A 5 10.30 -6.56 34.37
N VAL A 6 10.40 -7.89 34.28
CA VAL A 6 10.59 -8.58 32.99
C VAL A 6 9.37 -8.40 32.08
N LEU A 7 8.16 -8.59 32.62
CA LEU A 7 6.91 -8.37 31.90
C LEU A 7 6.75 -6.90 31.44
N GLU A 8 7.09 -5.92 32.29
CA GLU A 8 7.08 -4.50 31.92
C GLU A 8 8.00 -4.23 30.72
N ASN A 9 9.23 -4.75 30.75
CA ASN A 9 10.19 -4.61 29.65
C ASN A 9 9.69 -5.28 28.35
N GLU A 10 9.04 -6.44 28.43
CA GLU A 10 8.47 -7.11 27.26
C GLU A 10 7.30 -6.32 26.67
N VAL A 11 6.43 -5.77 27.53
CA VAL A 11 5.31 -4.92 27.11
C VAL A 11 5.82 -3.65 26.42
N GLU A 12 6.88 -3.04 26.93
CA GLU A 12 7.50 -1.85 26.33
C GLU A 12 8.07 -2.17 24.93
N LYS A 13 8.82 -3.27 24.79
CA LYS A 13 9.32 -3.74 23.49
C LYS A 13 8.20 -4.01 22.48
N ILE A 14 7.09 -4.61 22.93
CA ILE A 14 5.92 -4.85 22.08
C ILE A 14 5.29 -3.53 21.64
N LYS A 15 5.13 -2.56 22.55
CA LYS A 15 4.58 -1.24 22.23
C LYS A 15 5.45 -0.48 21.23
N GLU A 16 6.77 -0.50 21.41
CA GLU A 16 7.71 0.11 20.45
C GLU A 16 7.61 -0.52 19.07
N ARG A 17 7.59 -1.86 18.99
CA ARG A 17 7.43 -2.58 17.73
C ARG A 17 6.09 -2.23 17.08
N ASN A 18 5.00 -2.26 17.85
CA ASN A 18 3.67 -1.94 17.34
C ASN A 18 3.62 -0.49 16.83
N LYS A 19 4.25 0.47 17.51
CA LYS A 19 4.33 1.86 17.04
C LYS A 19 4.98 1.96 15.65
N ARG A 20 6.07 1.23 15.40
CA ARG A 20 6.70 1.17 14.08
C ARG A 20 5.77 0.56 13.04
N VAL A 21 5.17 -0.59 13.36
CA VAL A 21 4.24 -1.30 12.46
C VAL A 21 3.01 -0.46 12.10
N GLU A 22 2.44 0.26 13.06
CA GLU A 22 1.27 1.12 12.80
C GLU A 22 1.64 2.34 11.95
N ALA A 23 2.85 2.90 12.11
CA ALA A 23 3.34 3.95 11.22
C ALA A 23 3.50 3.45 9.78
N ASP A 24 4.07 2.26 9.59
CA ASP A 24 4.22 1.64 8.26
C ASP A 24 2.86 1.35 7.61
N LYS A 25 1.90 0.82 8.38
CA LYS A 25 0.52 0.61 7.89
C LYS A 25 -0.15 1.92 7.51
N ALA A 26 0.01 2.97 8.33
CA ALA A 26 -0.55 4.28 8.04
C ALA A 26 0.03 4.85 6.74
N TRP A 27 1.35 4.68 6.52
CA TRP A 27 2.00 5.05 5.27
C TRP A 27 1.46 4.26 4.06
N GLU A 28 1.32 2.94 4.17
CA GLU A 28 0.79 2.08 3.10
C GLU A 28 -0.65 2.43 2.71
N ILE A 29 -1.46 2.85 3.68
CA ILE A 29 -2.86 3.23 3.47
C ILE A 29 -2.99 4.71 3.07
N SER A 30 -1.96 5.52 3.29
CA SER A 30 -2.01 6.96 3.07
C SER A 30 -2.33 7.33 1.62
N TRP A 31 -3.10 8.41 1.46
CA TRP A 31 -3.34 9.03 0.16
C TRP A 31 -2.05 9.56 -0.47
N THR A 32 -1.08 9.99 0.35
CA THR A 32 0.23 10.46 -0.11
C THR A 32 0.94 9.40 -0.93
N ARG A 33 1.05 8.16 -0.42
CA ARG A 33 1.66 7.05 -1.17
C ARG A 33 0.89 6.73 -2.45
N ARG A 34 -0.44 6.73 -2.39
CA ARG A 34 -1.29 6.45 -3.56
C ARG A 34 -1.09 7.48 -4.68
N ILE A 35 -1.11 8.76 -4.34
CA ILE A 35 -0.89 9.86 -5.29
C ILE A 35 0.51 9.77 -5.90
N LEU A 36 1.55 9.52 -5.10
CA LEU A 36 2.91 9.35 -5.61
C LEU A 36 3.02 8.18 -6.59
N LEU A 37 2.46 7.02 -6.24
CA LEU A 37 2.49 5.85 -7.11
C LEU A 37 1.71 6.09 -8.41
N THR A 38 0.53 6.71 -8.34
CA THR A 38 -0.25 7.08 -9.52
C THR A 38 0.51 8.06 -10.41
N LEU A 39 1.11 9.11 -9.82
CA LEU A 39 1.88 10.11 -10.56
C LEU A 39 3.10 9.49 -11.26
N PHE A 40 3.91 8.71 -10.54
CA PHE A 40 5.07 8.06 -11.13
C PHE A 40 4.70 7.04 -12.20
N THR A 41 3.63 6.27 -11.98
CA THR A 41 3.13 5.31 -12.99
C THR A 41 2.67 6.05 -14.24
N TYR A 42 1.91 7.13 -14.08
CA TYR A 42 1.45 7.95 -15.19
C TYR A 42 2.61 8.54 -15.99
N LEU A 43 3.59 9.13 -15.30
CA LEU A 43 4.77 9.71 -15.95
C LEU A 43 5.61 8.65 -16.66
N ALA A 44 5.92 7.53 -16.01
CA ALA A 44 6.73 6.46 -16.58
C ALA A 44 6.07 5.89 -17.86
N ILE A 45 4.78 5.63 -17.82
CA ILE A 45 4.04 5.08 -18.96
C ILE A 45 3.89 6.12 -20.07
N SER A 46 3.59 7.38 -19.74
CA SER A 46 3.50 8.46 -20.73
C SER A 46 4.82 8.65 -21.47
N LEU A 47 5.94 8.65 -20.76
CA LEU A 47 7.28 8.75 -21.35
C LEU A 47 7.60 7.53 -22.23
N TYR A 48 7.27 6.32 -21.77
CA TYR A 48 7.47 5.09 -22.54
C TYR A 48 6.65 5.10 -23.84
N LEU A 49 5.35 5.39 -23.75
CA LEU A 49 4.45 5.45 -24.91
C LEU A 49 4.87 6.55 -25.91
N SER A 50 5.37 7.68 -25.40
CA SER A 50 5.95 8.74 -26.23
C SER A 50 7.23 8.28 -26.94
N ALA A 51 8.10 7.51 -26.27
CA ALA A 51 9.34 7.01 -26.86
C ALA A 51 9.09 6.04 -28.02
N ILE A 52 8.03 5.22 -27.93
CA ILE A 52 7.63 4.30 -29.01
C ILE A 52 6.69 4.94 -30.04
N ARG A 53 6.47 6.26 -29.98
CA ARG A 53 5.64 7.05 -30.90
C ARG A 53 4.20 6.53 -31.05
N ILE A 54 3.62 6.04 -29.96
CA ILE A 54 2.20 5.70 -29.94
C ILE A 54 1.37 6.98 -29.97
N PRO A 55 0.28 7.04 -30.78
CA PRO A 55 -0.62 8.19 -30.79
C PRO A 55 -1.25 8.41 -29.40
N ASP A 56 -1.43 9.67 -29.02
CA ASP A 56 -2.04 10.09 -27.75
C ASP A 56 -1.48 9.39 -26.50
N PRO A 57 -0.15 9.44 -26.25
CA PRO A 57 0.49 8.69 -25.17
C PRO A 57 -0.01 9.11 -23.77
N TRP A 58 -0.33 10.39 -23.60
CA TRP A 58 -0.86 10.95 -22.36
C TRP A 58 -2.29 10.49 -22.04
N LEU A 59 -3.10 10.22 -23.08
CA LEU A 59 -4.44 9.65 -22.94
C LEU A 59 -4.36 8.15 -22.63
N ASN A 60 -3.49 7.44 -23.35
CA ASN A 60 -3.28 6.01 -23.16
C ASN A 60 -2.70 5.65 -21.78
N ALA A 61 -1.89 6.53 -21.18
CA ALA A 61 -1.35 6.33 -19.84
C ALA A 61 -2.42 6.43 -18.72
N ILE A 62 -3.61 6.96 -19.00
CA ILE A 62 -4.71 7.04 -18.02
C ILE A 62 -5.20 5.65 -17.63
N VAL A 63 -5.30 4.72 -18.60
CA VAL A 63 -5.80 3.35 -18.38
C VAL A 63 -4.99 2.61 -17.30
N PRO A 64 -3.66 2.50 -17.40
CA PRO A 64 -2.85 1.84 -16.38
C PRO A 64 -2.78 2.63 -15.05
N ALA A 65 -2.84 3.96 -15.08
CA ALA A 65 -2.90 4.76 -13.85
C ALA A 65 -4.20 4.50 -13.06
N ILE A 66 -5.35 4.45 -13.74
CA ILE A 66 -6.65 4.10 -13.15
C ILE A 66 -6.67 2.63 -12.71
N GLY A 67 -6.16 1.71 -13.53
CA GLY A 67 -6.07 0.30 -13.17
C GLY A 67 -5.26 0.06 -11.89
N PHE A 68 -4.11 0.75 -11.77
CA PHE A 68 -3.33 0.73 -10.54
C PHE A 68 -4.11 1.31 -9.36
N MET A 69 -4.74 2.47 -9.51
CA MET A 69 -5.53 3.11 -8.44
C MET A 69 -6.67 2.20 -7.96
N LEU A 70 -7.42 1.59 -8.88
CA LEU A 70 -8.49 0.65 -8.57
C LEU A 70 -7.97 -0.58 -7.81
N SER A 71 -6.79 -1.10 -8.17
CA SER A 71 -6.18 -2.22 -7.42
C SER A 71 -5.88 -1.84 -5.96
N THR A 72 -5.39 -0.62 -5.70
CA THR A 72 -5.11 -0.16 -4.34
C THR A 72 -6.37 -0.01 -3.47
N LEU A 73 -7.53 0.20 -4.09
CA LEU A 73 -8.81 0.37 -3.41
C LEU A 73 -9.57 -0.95 -3.24
N THR A 74 -9.49 -1.85 -4.22
CA THR A 74 -10.24 -3.11 -4.25
C THR A 74 -9.56 -4.24 -3.50
N LEU A 75 -8.23 -4.32 -3.51
CA LEU A 75 -7.48 -5.39 -2.83
C LEU A 75 -7.75 -5.48 -1.32
N PRO A 76 -7.88 -4.38 -0.54
CA PRO A 76 -8.26 -4.45 0.87
C PRO A 76 -9.64 -5.07 1.10
N PHE A 77 -10.59 -4.80 0.20
CA PHE A 77 -11.94 -5.39 0.26
C PHE A 77 -11.88 -6.90 0.01
N PHE A 78 -11.22 -7.33 -1.07
CA PHE A 78 -11.05 -8.76 -1.37
C PHE A 78 -10.26 -9.49 -0.29
N LYS A 79 -9.25 -8.85 0.32
CA LYS A 79 -8.52 -9.38 1.48
C LYS A 79 -9.46 -9.66 2.65
N LYS A 80 -10.36 -8.73 3.00
CA LYS A 80 -11.35 -8.94 4.08
C LYS A 80 -12.28 -10.11 3.76
N LEU A 81 -12.74 -10.21 2.50
CA LEU A 81 -13.62 -11.29 2.06
C LEU A 81 -12.94 -12.66 2.16
N TRP A 82 -11.68 -12.75 1.72
CA TRP A 82 -10.87 -13.96 1.78
C TRP A 82 -10.60 -14.39 3.23
N ILE A 83 -10.25 -13.45 4.12
CA ILE A 83 -10.06 -13.76 5.54
C ILE A 83 -11.35 -14.33 6.16
N LYS A 84 -12.51 -13.79 5.79
CA LYS A 84 -13.79 -14.21 6.35
C LYS A 84 -14.26 -15.59 5.88
N HIS A 85 -14.01 -15.96 4.62
CA HIS A 85 -14.62 -17.16 4.01
C HIS A 85 -13.63 -18.25 3.62
N CYS A 86 -12.37 -17.91 3.38
CA CYS A 86 -11.37 -18.85 2.87
C CYS A 86 -10.23 -19.10 3.87
N TYR A 87 -9.84 -18.07 4.64
CA TYR A 87 -8.79 -18.20 5.64
C TYR A 87 -9.34 -18.90 6.88
N ARG A 88 -9.03 -20.19 6.99
CA ARG A 88 -9.35 -21.01 8.16
C ARG A 88 -8.02 -21.28 8.87
N LYS A 89 -7.78 -20.58 9.98
CA LYS A 89 -6.61 -20.78 10.83
C LYS A 89 -6.98 -21.61 12.04
#